data_AF-A0A1M3IEU5-F1
#
_entry.id   AF-A0A1M3IEU5-F1
#
_cell.length_a   1.000
_cell.length_b   1.000
_cell.length_c   1.000
_cell.angle_alpha   90.00
_cell.angle_beta   90.00
_cell.angle_gamma   90.00
#
_symmetry.space_group_name_H-M   'P 1'
#
loop_
_entity.id
_entity.type
_entity.pdbx_description
1 polymer ?
#
loop_
_entity_poly.entity_id
_entity_poly.type
_entity_poly.pdbx_seq_one_letter_code
_entity_poly.pdbx_strand_id
1 'polypeptide(L)' 'MKQDYWNVPDEQVIEKTGKKSAEWMKILDAYQAMEQKSNDVVAYLQKEYNVPRYWARTLTTMYIKKNS' A
#
# COMPACT_ATOMS: atom_id res chain seq x y z
N MET A 1 4.20 -21.66 -10.37
CA MET A 1 3.30 -20.70 -9.70
C MET A 1 3.82 -19.31 -10.02
N LYS A 2 2.98 -18.41 -10.56
CA LYS A 2 3.39 -17.02 -10.78
C LYS A 2 3.52 -16.37 -9.40
N GLN A 3 4.72 -15.98 -9.00
CA GLN A 3 4.90 -15.16 -7.81
C GLN A 3 4.18 -13.85 -8.08
N ASP A 4 3.16 -13.58 -7.29
CA ASP A 4 2.45 -12.31 -7.31
C ASP A 4 3.44 -11.19 -6.97
N TYR A 5 3.61 -10.23 -7.88
CA TYR A 5 4.58 -9.13 -7.77
C TYR A 5 4.31 -8.18 -6.58
N TRP A 6 3.18 -8.38 -5.90
CA TRP A 6 2.75 -7.65 -4.70
C TRP A 6 2.97 -8.43 -3.40
N ASN A 7 3.43 -9.68 -3.46
CA ASN A 7 3.80 -10.45 -2.27
C ASN A 7 5.25 -10.12 -1.86
N VAL A 8 5.44 -8.86 -1.46
CA VAL A 8 6.71 -8.32 -1.00
C VAL A 8 6.89 -8.66 0.49
N PRO A 9 8.09 -9.11 0.92
CA PRO A 9 8.36 -9.34 2.33
C PRO A 9 8.18 -8.06 3.15
N ASP A 10 7.66 -8.20 4.37
CA ASP A 10 7.50 -7.07 5.30
C ASP A 10 8.80 -6.30 5.50
N GLU A 11 9.95 -6.99 5.50
CA GLU A 11 11.28 -6.36 5.62
C GLU A 11 11.53 -5.30 4.53
N GLN A 12 11.20 -5.60 3.27
CA GLN A 12 11.37 -4.63 2.18
C GLN A 12 10.37 -3.47 2.30
N VAL A 13 9.13 -3.77 2.73
CA VAL A 13 8.11 -2.73 2.95
C VAL A 13 8.59 -1.78 4.05
N ILE A 14 9.09 -2.30 5.18
CA ILE A 14 9.61 -1.50 6.28
C ILE A 14 10.80 -0.66 5.83
N GLU A 15 11.77 -1.26 5.11
CA GLU A 15 12.95 -0.53 4.65
C GLU A 15 12.60 0.68 3.78
N LYS A 16 11.56 0.55 2.94
CA LYS A 16 11.21 1.58 1.95
C LYS A 16 10.11 2.53 2.38
N THR A 17 9.31 2.16 3.38
CA THR A 17 8.13 2.93 3.80
C THR A 17 8.09 3.23 5.29
N GLY A 18 8.93 2.58 6.09
CA GLY A 18 9.03 2.76 7.54
C GLY A 18 7.94 2.04 8.35
N LYS A 19 7.04 1.27 7.72
CA LYS A 19 5.97 0.53 8.42
C LYS A 19 5.79 -0.87 7.83
N LYS A 20 5.19 -1.78 8.62
CA LYS A 20 4.82 -3.12 8.15
C LYS A 20 3.63 -3.06 7.19
N SER A 21 3.49 -4.06 6.32
CA SER A 21 2.32 -4.15 5.43
C SER A 21 1.00 -4.12 6.22
N ALA A 22 0.93 -4.82 7.36
CA ALA A 22 -0.26 -4.84 8.22
C ALA A 22 -0.65 -3.46 8.77
N GLU A 23 0.32 -2.59 9.06
CA GLU A 23 0.05 -1.21 9.48
C GLU A 23 -0.48 -0.37 8.31
N TRP A 24 0.08 -0.55 7.11
CA TRP A 24 -0.43 0.09 5.91
C TRP A 24 -1.85 -0.33 5.59
N MET A 25 -2.21 -1.61 5.76
CA MET A 25 -3.59 -2.05 5.57
C MET A 25 -4.54 -1.31 6.51
N LYS A 26 -4.15 -1.08 7.78
CA LYS A 26 -4.97 -0.31 8.73
C LYS A 26 -5.09 1.17 8.35
N ILE A 27 -4.00 1.79 7.88
CA ILE A 27 -4.00 3.18 7.41
C ILE A 27 -4.93 3.32 6.19
N LEU A 28 -4.83 2.40 5.24
CA LEU A 28 -5.65 2.39 4.04
C LEU A 28 -7.12 2.11 4.33
N ASP A 29 -7.41 1.25 5.30
CA ASP A 29 -8.76 0.99 5.80
C ASP A 29 -9.36 2.22 6.49
N ALA A 30 -8.60 2.87 7.38
CA ALA A 30 -9.01 4.12 8.02
C ALA A 30 -9.21 5.28 7.02
N TYR A 31 -8.48 5.27 5.91
CA TYR A 31 -8.65 6.20 4.80
C TYR A 31 -9.78 5.81 3.83
N GLN A 32 -10.47 4.69 4.08
CA GLN A 32 -11.50 4.13 3.20
C GLN A 32 -11.01 3.95 1.76
N ALA A 33 -9.80 3.43 1.58
CA ALA A 33 -9.14 3.35 0.27
C ALA A 33 -9.91 2.53 -0.79
N MET A 34 -10.88 1.69 -0.41
CA MET A 34 -11.78 0.99 -1.34
C MET A 34 -12.78 1.92 -2.03
N GLU A 35 -13.14 3.04 -1.40
CA GLU A 35 -14.08 4.03 -1.91
C GLU A 35 -13.37 5.12 -2.73
N GLN A 36 -12.04 5.13 -2.71
CA GLN A 36 -11.21 6.14 -3.36
C GLN A 36 -10.66 5.62 -4.70
N LYS A 37 -10.33 6.54 -5.62
CA LYS A 37 -9.60 6.15 -6.84
C LYS A 37 -8.17 5.75 -6.46
N SER A 38 -7.62 4.71 -7.09
CA SER A 38 -6.28 4.22 -6.75
C SER A 38 -5.18 5.30 -6.86
N ASN A 39 -5.31 6.25 -7.79
CA ASN A 39 -4.36 7.36 -7.90
C ASN A 39 -4.44 8.33 -6.71
N ASP A 40 -5.63 8.54 -6.15
CA ASP A 40 -5.86 9.42 -5.01
C ASP A 40 -5.28 8.76 -3.74
N VAL A 41 -5.47 7.44 -3.59
CA VAL A 41 -4.81 6.64 -2.53
C VAL A 41 -3.29 6.72 -2.64
N VAL A 42 -2.73 6.59 -3.85
CA VAL A 42 -1.29 6.72 -4.07
C VAL A 42 -0.80 8.12 -3.70
N ALA A 43 -1.52 9.16 -4.12
CA ALA A 43 -1.18 10.54 -3.79
C ALA A 43 -1.25 10.80 -2.27
N TYR A 44 -2.24 10.23 -1.58
CA TYR A 44 -2.37 10.28 -0.12
C TYR A 44 -1.14 9.68 0.57
N LEU A 45 -0.74 8.46 0.19
CA LEU A 45 0.46 7.81 0.74
C LEU A 45 1.74 8.62 0.47
N GLN A 46 1.85 9.23 -0.72
CA GLN A 46 3.00 10.08 -1.06
C GLN A 46 3.02 11.38 -0.24
N LYS A 47 1.87 12.03 -0.03
CA LYS A 47 1.78 13.34 0.63
C LYS A 47 1.86 13.24 2.15
N GLU A 48 1.06 12.35 2.74
CA GLU A 48 0.91 12.26 4.20
C GLU A 48 2.03 11.46 4.85
N TYR A 49 2.58 10.48 4.13
CA TYR A 49 3.56 9.55 4.69
C TYR A 49 4.88 9.47 3.92
N ASN A 50 5.05 10.32 2.90
CA ASN A 50 6.25 10.36 2.05
C ASN A 50 6.63 9.00 1.44
N VAL A 51 5.63 8.14 1.20
CA VAL A 51 5.86 6.80 0.64
C VAL A 51 6.29 6.95 -0.82
N PRO A 52 7.40 6.33 -1.27
CA PRO A 52 7.80 6.40 -2.67
C PRO A 52 6.72 5.85 -3.60
N ARG A 53 6.52 6.50 -4.77
CA ARG A 53 5.40 6.19 -5.69
C ARG A 53 5.25 4.72 -6.04
N TYR A 54 6.35 4.00 -6.25
CA TYR A 54 6.32 2.56 -6.53
C TYR A 54 5.67 1.79 -5.38
N TRP A 55 6.12 2.02 -4.14
CA TRP A 55 5.60 1.37 -2.95
C TRP A 55 4.16 1.78 -2.64
N ALA A 56 3.81 3.04 -2.86
CA ALA A 56 2.43 3.49 -2.72
C ALA A 56 1.49 2.69 -3.64
N ARG A 57 1.86 2.49 -4.91
CA ARG A 57 1.09 1.65 -5.85
C ARG A 57 1.02 0.19 -5.41
N THR A 58 2.13 -0.37 -4.91
CA THR A 58 2.16 -1.74 -4.40
C THR A 58 1.20 -1.90 -3.23
N LEU A 59 1.25 -1.00 -2.23
CA LEU A 59 0.37 -1.02 -1.07
C LEU A 59 -1.10 -0.87 -1.44
N THR A 60 -1.44 0.10 -2.31
CA THR A 60 -2.80 0.27 -2.83
C THR A 60 -3.28 -1.01 -3.54
N THR A 61 -2.45 -1.63 -4.37
CA THR A 61 -2.82 -2.86 -5.10
C THR A 61 -3.03 -4.04 -4.15
N MET A 62 -2.12 -4.23 -3.18
CA MET A 62 -2.24 -5.26 -2.15
C MET A 62 -3.54 -5.11 -1.36
N TYR A 63 -3.85 -3.88 -0.94
CA TYR A 63 -5.05 -3.58 -0.18
C TYR A 63 -6.33 -3.87 -0.98
N ILE A 64 -6.40 -3.41 -2.23
CA ILE A 64 -7.56 -3.69 -3.11
C ILE A 64 -7.72 -5.20 -3.31
N LYS A 65 -6.64 -5.92 -3.63
CA LYS A 65 -6.68 -7.38 -3.86
C LYS A 65 -7.10 -8.18 -2.64
N LYS A 66 -6.78 -7.71 -1.43
CA LYS A 66 -7.16 -8.36 -0.18
C LYS A 66 -8.65 -8.14 0.17
N ASN A 67 -9.24 -7.07 -0.34
CA ASN A 67 -10.63 -6.67 -0.07
C ASN A 67 -11.56 -6.77 -1.30
N SER A 68 -11.08 -7.37 -2.40
CA SER A 68 -11.87 -7.72 -3.60
C SER A 68 -12.19 -9.21 -3.59
#